data_AF-A0A7L9FK77-F1
#
_entry.id   AF-A0A7L9FK77-F1
#
_cell.length_a   1.000
_cell.length_b   1.000
_cell.length_c   1.000
_cell.angle_alpha   90.00
_cell.angle_beta   90.00
_cell.angle_gamma   90.00
#
_symmetry.space_group_name_H-M   'P 1'
#
loop_
_entity.id
_entity.type
_entity.pdbx_description
1 polymer ?
#
loop_
_entity_poly.entity_id
_entity_poly.type
_entity_poly.pdbx_seq_one_letter_code
_entity_poly.pdbx_strand_id
1 'polypeptide(L)'
;MSEFIKLFANNLTNWVEAQKTFLDSAKSIEQELEGADRLELILATRAAFAHMIKTIEAFDKWLQDPFIIGHMPREMLVDIQHNVWDILKKLLELDIKHTSEFRDMLLKLAESGKLNPILFAPREETRREDRFHISY
;
A
#
# COMPACT_ATOMS: atom_id res chain seq x y z
N MET A 1 -26.31 -25.30 -12.92
CA MET A 1 -25.14 -24.90 -13.72
C MET A 1 -25.24 -23.45 -14.23
N SER A 2 -26.33 -23.06 -14.92
CA SER A 2 -26.56 -21.67 -15.38
C SER A 2 -26.59 -20.63 -14.25
N GLU A 3 -27.18 -20.96 -13.09
CA GLU A 3 -27.33 -20.02 -11.98
C GLU A 3 -26.00 -19.68 -11.29
N PHE A 4 -25.12 -20.67 -11.10
CA PHE A 4 -23.77 -20.45 -10.59
C PHE A 4 -22.97 -19.49 -11.47
N ILE A 5 -22.98 -19.70 -12.80
CA ILE A 5 -22.27 -18.82 -13.74
C ILE A 5 -22.83 -17.40 -13.69
N LYS A 6 -24.16 -17.23 -13.60
CA LYS A 6 -24.79 -15.91 -13.47
C LYS A 6 -24.38 -15.21 -12.17
N LEU A 7 -24.41 -15.91 -11.05
CA LEU A 7 -23.96 -15.37 -9.75
C LEU A 7 -22.48 -14.98 -9.80
N PHE A 8 -21.64 -15.83 -10.36
CA PHE A 8 -20.21 -15.58 -10.51
C PHE A 8 -19.93 -14.36 -11.40
N ALA A 9 -20.59 -14.26 -12.55
CA ALA A 9 -20.48 -13.10 -13.44
C ALA A 9 -20.97 -11.80 -12.80
N ASN A 10 -22.04 -11.85 -12.00
CA ASN A 10 -22.51 -10.70 -11.23
C ASN A 10 -21.50 -10.28 -10.17
N ASN A 11 -20.88 -11.23 -9.47
CA ASN A 11 -19.83 -10.93 -8.49
C ASN A 11 -18.61 -10.26 -9.15
N LEU A 12 -18.18 -10.76 -10.32
CA LEU A 12 -17.12 -10.12 -11.10
C LEU A 12 -17.50 -8.71 -11.53
N THR A 13 -18.74 -8.51 -11.99
CA THR A 13 -19.25 -7.18 -12.38
C THR A 13 -19.21 -6.21 -11.20
N ASN A 14 -19.73 -6.62 -10.04
CA ASN A 14 -19.72 -5.80 -8.84
C ASN A 14 -18.31 -5.44 -8.39
N TRP A 15 -17.38 -6.40 -8.48
CA TRP A 15 -15.97 -6.15 -8.17
C TRP A 15 -15.36 -5.11 -9.12
N VAL A 16 -15.60 -5.22 -10.43
CA VAL A 16 -15.13 -4.24 -11.43
C VAL A 16 -15.69 -2.84 -11.14
N GLU A 17 -16.98 -2.72 -10.86
CA GLU A 17 -17.61 -1.41 -10.57
C GLU A 17 -17.06 -0.78 -9.27
N ALA A 18 -16.77 -1.60 -8.26
CA ALA A 18 -16.09 -1.12 -7.05
C ALA A 18 -14.68 -0.59 -7.35
N GLN A 19 -13.91 -1.29 -8.20
CA GLN A 19 -12.57 -0.83 -8.58
C GLN A 19 -12.61 0.47 -9.39
N LYS A 20 -13.56 0.63 -10.31
CA LYS A 20 -13.75 1.89 -11.07
C LYS A 20 -14.08 3.07 -10.16
N THR A 21 -15.05 2.87 -9.26
CA THR A 21 -15.45 3.90 -8.29
C THR A 21 -14.26 4.34 -7.43
N PHE A 22 -13.44 3.38 -7.02
CA PHE A 22 -12.25 3.68 -6.24
C PHE A 22 -11.17 4.38 -7.07
N LEU A 23 -10.96 3.99 -8.32
CA LEU A 23 -10.02 4.65 -9.22
C LEU A 23 -10.36 6.13 -9.41
N ASP A 24 -11.64 6.46 -9.58
CA ASP A 24 -12.08 7.84 -9.72
C ASP A 24 -11.84 8.63 -8.42
N SER A 25 -12.09 8.01 -7.27
CA SER A 25 -11.78 8.60 -5.97
C SER A 25 -10.27 8.86 -5.79
N ALA A 26 -9.43 7.90 -6.18
CA ALA A 26 -7.97 8.03 -6.10
C ALA A 26 -7.45 9.19 -6.95
N LYS A 27 -7.99 9.37 -8.18
CA LYS A 27 -7.65 10.50 -9.05
C LYS A 27 -8.07 11.83 -8.47
N SER A 28 -9.25 11.92 -7.85
CA SER A 28 -9.72 13.14 -7.20
C SER A 28 -8.81 13.52 -6.04
N ILE A 29 -8.48 12.55 -5.18
CA ILE A 29 -7.58 12.77 -4.04
C ILE A 29 -6.21 13.23 -4.53
N GLU A 30 -5.65 12.60 -5.57
CA GLU A 30 -4.36 12.98 -6.14
C GLU A 30 -4.32 14.45 -6.58
N GLN A 31 -5.41 14.96 -7.18
CA GLN A 31 -5.53 16.37 -7.56
C GLN A 31 -5.58 17.32 -6.35
N GLU A 32 -6.26 16.91 -5.28
CA GLU A 32 -6.36 17.70 -4.05
C GLU A 32 -5.01 17.82 -3.33
N LEU A 33 -4.05 16.91 -3.59
CA LEU A 33 -2.73 16.92 -2.97
C LEU A 33 -1.77 17.98 -3.51
N GLU A 34 -2.08 18.68 -4.60
CA GLU A 34 -1.19 19.71 -5.17
C GLU A 34 -0.90 20.86 -4.19
N GLY A 35 -1.82 21.15 -3.27
CA GLY A 35 -1.68 22.17 -2.22
C GLY A 35 -1.51 21.62 -0.81
N ALA A 36 -1.36 20.30 -0.65
CA ALA A 36 -1.41 19.63 0.65
C ALA A 36 -0.18 19.93 1.53
N ASP A 37 -0.41 20.02 2.84
CA ASP A 37 0.65 20.14 3.82
C ASP A 37 1.40 18.81 4.04
N ARG A 38 2.48 18.86 4.83
CA ARG A 38 3.32 17.69 5.10
C ARG A 38 2.53 16.52 5.74
N LEU A 39 1.62 16.80 6.67
CA LEU A 39 0.85 15.75 7.35
C LEU A 39 -0.15 15.13 6.37
N GLU A 40 -0.82 15.95 5.57
CA GLU A 40 -1.77 15.52 4.55
C GLU A 40 -1.10 14.61 3.52
N LEU A 41 0.07 14.99 3.00
CA LEU A 41 0.86 14.16 2.08
C LEU A 41 1.21 12.79 2.69
N ILE A 42 1.61 12.76 3.97
CA ILE A 42 1.93 11.51 4.68
C ILE A 42 0.67 10.64 4.82
N LEU A 43 -0.44 11.22 5.27
CA LEU A 43 -1.69 10.48 5.49
C LEU A 43 -2.24 9.92 4.18
N ALA A 44 -2.25 10.71 3.11
CA ALA A 44 -2.71 10.29 1.80
C ALA A 44 -1.83 9.17 1.22
N THR A 45 -0.50 9.29 1.33
CA THR A 45 0.43 8.24 0.91
C THR A 45 0.18 6.93 1.67
N ARG A 46 -0.03 7.01 3.00
CA ARG A 46 -0.33 5.84 3.82
C ARG A 46 -1.68 5.21 3.46
N ALA A 47 -2.69 6.02 3.18
CA ALA A 47 -3.98 5.54 2.71
C ALA A 47 -3.81 4.81 1.36
N ALA A 48 -3.08 5.40 0.41
CA ALA A 48 -2.78 4.78 -0.87
C ALA A 48 -2.11 3.40 -0.70
N PHE A 49 -1.10 3.27 0.17
CA PHE A 49 -0.49 1.98 0.46
C PHE A 49 -1.48 0.96 1.05
N ALA A 50 -2.31 1.38 2.01
CA ALA A 50 -3.30 0.49 2.60
C ALA A 50 -4.31 -0.02 1.54
N HIS A 51 -4.69 0.82 0.59
CA HIS A 51 -5.54 0.44 -0.53
C HIS A 51 -4.82 -0.50 -1.51
N MET A 52 -3.57 -0.20 -1.88
CA MET A 52 -2.77 -1.07 -2.73
C MET A 52 -2.65 -2.48 -2.14
N ILE A 53 -2.33 -2.59 -0.85
CA ILE A 53 -2.24 -3.89 -0.15
C ILE A 53 -3.55 -4.67 -0.28
N LYS A 54 -4.69 -4.04 0.04
CA LYS A 54 -6.00 -4.69 -0.06
C LYS A 54 -6.33 -5.14 -1.49
N THR A 55 -6.02 -4.32 -2.49
CA THR A 55 -6.26 -4.66 -3.89
C THR A 55 -5.37 -5.82 -4.33
N ILE A 56 -4.09 -5.83 -3.94
CA ILE A 56 -3.16 -6.94 -4.23
C ILE A 56 -3.66 -8.23 -3.55
N GLU A 57 -4.05 -8.19 -2.27
CA GLU A 57 -4.57 -9.35 -1.55
C GLU A 57 -5.86 -9.91 -2.19
N ALA A 58 -6.76 -9.04 -2.65
CA ALA A 58 -7.97 -9.46 -3.33
C ALA A 58 -7.65 -10.09 -4.69
N PHE A 59 -6.71 -9.52 -5.43
CA PHE A 59 -6.30 -10.02 -6.74
C PHE A 59 -5.52 -11.34 -6.64
N ASP A 60 -4.67 -11.50 -5.62
CA ASP A 60 -4.00 -12.77 -5.29
C ASP A 60 -5.02 -13.87 -4.96
N LYS A 61 -6.03 -13.59 -4.13
CA LYS A 61 -7.12 -14.54 -3.84
C LYS A 61 -7.90 -14.91 -5.11
N TRP A 62 -8.14 -13.95 -5.99
CA TRP A 62 -8.79 -14.19 -7.28
C TRP A 62 -7.93 -15.12 -8.16
N LEU A 63 -6.61 -14.93 -8.20
CA LEU A 63 -5.68 -15.84 -8.89
C LEU A 63 -5.56 -17.23 -8.26
N GLN A 64 -6.05 -17.43 -7.03
CA GLN A 64 -6.09 -18.72 -6.35
C GLN A 64 -7.41 -19.48 -6.59
N ASP A 65 -8.43 -18.85 -7.19
CA ASP A 65 -9.72 -19.49 -7.45
C ASP A 65 -9.58 -20.59 -8.54
N PRO A 66 -9.87 -21.87 -8.25
CA PRO A 66 -9.70 -22.96 -9.21
C PRO A 66 -10.56 -22.81 -10.47
N PHE A 67 -11.72 -22.16 -10.37
CA PHE A 67 -12.59 -21.90 -11.52
C PHE A 67 -11.92 -20.90 -12.46
N ILE A 68 -11.21 -19.91 -11.92
CA ILE A 68 -10.50 -18.90 -12.68
C ILE A 68 -9.27 -19.50 -13.34
N ILE A 69 -8.41 -20.16 -12.54
CA ILE A 69 -7.17 -20.77 -13.04
C ILE A 69 -7.48 -21.84 -14.11
N GLY A 70 -8.54 -22.63 -13.91
CA GLY A 70 -8.90 -23.72 -14.81
C GLY A 70 -9.40 -23.28 -16.19
N HIS A 71 -9.85 -22.03 -16.34
CA HIS A 71 -10.46 -21.53 -17.58
C HIS A 71 -9.74 -20.33 -18.20
N MET A 72 -8.79 -19.71 -17.49
CA MET A 72 -8.08 -18.55 -18.00
C MET A 72 -7.07 -18.95 -19.10
N PRO A 73 -7.10 -18.29 -20.27
CA PRO A 73 -6.11 -18.53 -21.31
C PRO A 73 -4.72 -18.04 -20.87
N ARG A 74 -3.68 -18.72 -21.39
CA ARG A 74 -2.28 -18.42 -21.04
C ARG A 74 -1.91 -16.97 -21.31
N GLU A 75 -2.42 -16.40 -22.39
CA GLU A 75 -2.15 -15.03 -22.82
C GLU A 75 -2.58 -14.01 -21.74
N MET A 76 -3.72 -14.24 -21.08
CA MET A 76 -4.15 -13.41 -19.96
C MET A 76 -3.24 -13.55 -18.74
N LEU A 77 -2.77 -14.76 -18.43
CA LEU A 77 -1.84 -14.98 -17.33
C LEU A 77 -0.49 -14.30 -17.57
N VAL A 78 0.02 -14.32 -18.80
CA VAL A 78 1.25 -13.62 -19.18
C VAL A 78 1.09 -12.11 -19.06
N ASP A 79 -0.04 -11.56 -19.50
CA ASP A 79 -0.33 -10.12 -19.35
C ASP A 79 -0.38 -9.71 -17.87
N ILE A 80 -1.10 -10.47 -17.05
CA ILE A 80 -1.15 -10.26 -15.59
C ILE A 80 0.26 -10.30 -14.99
N GLN A 81 1.05 -11.32 -15.33
CA GLN A 81 2.40 -11.50 -14.82
C GLN A 81 3.31 -10.32 -15.21
N HIS A 82 3.30 -9.87 -16.45
CA HIS A 82 4.11 -8.71 -16.84
C HIS A 82 3.73 -7.44 -16.06
N ASN A 83 2.43 -7.11 -15.99
CA ASN A 83 1.98 -5.89 -15.33
C ASN A 83 2.26 -5.92 -13.82
N VAL A 84 2.04 -7.05 -13.14
CA VAL A 84 2.34 -7.19 -11.71
C VAL A 84 3.84 -7.03 -11.44
N TRP A 85 4.70 -7.57 -12.31
CA TRP A 85 6.15 -7.41 -12.18
C TRP A 85 6.61 -5.97 -12.40
N ASP A 86 5.96 -5.23 -13.29
CA ASP A 86 6.23 -3.81 -13.48
C ASP A 86 5.86 -2.99 -12.23
N ILE A 87 4.72 -3.27 -11.61
CA ILE A 87 4.31 -2.66 -10.34
C ILE A 87 5.32 -2.99 -9.23
N LEU A 88 5.73 -4.26 -9.11
CA LEU A 88 6.72 -4.68 -8.11
C LEU A 88 8.05 -3.94 -8.29
N LYS A 89 8.59 -3.91 -9.51
CA LYS A 89 9.82 -3.17 -9.80
C LYS A 89 9.68 -1.70 -9.44
N LYS A 90 8.55 -1.07 -9.80
CA LYS A 90 8.31 0.34 -9.50
C LYS A 90 8.26 0.63 -8.01
N LEU A 91 7.65 -0.26 -7.23
CA LEU A 91 7.61 -0.17 -5.78
C LEU A 91 9.01 -0.28 -5.16
N LEU A 92 9.81 -1.24 -5.63
CA LEU A 92 11.20 -1.42 -5.16
C LEU A 92 12.07 -0.22 -5.52
N GLU A 93 11.94 0.32 -6.73
CA GLU A 93 12.64 1.54 -7.16
C GLU A 93 12.29 2.74 -6.27
N LEU A 94 10.99 2.89 -5.94
CA LEU A 94 10.50 3.94 -5.05
C LEU A 94 11.13 3.84 -3.65
N ASP A 95 11.12 2.63 -3.08
CA ASP A 95 11.69 2.36 -1.75
C ASP A 95 13.20 2.63 -1.72
N ILE A 96 13.94 2.05 -2.68
CA ILE A 96 15.40 2.22 -2.77
C ILE A 96 15.75 3.70 -2.89
N LYS A 97 15.08 4.43 -3.78
CA LYS A 97 15.35 5.84 -4.03
C LYS A 97 15.12 6.67 -2.76
N HIS A 98 13.90 6.66 -2.22
CA HIS A 98 13.55 7.58 -1.14
C HIS A 98 14.17 7.21 0.20
N THR A 99 14.36 5.92 0.49
CA THR A 99 15.10 5.47 1.68
C THR A 99 16.57 5.89 1.60
N SER A 100 17.20 5.79 0.43
CA SER A 100 18.59 6.24 0.24
C SER A 100 18.72 7.76 0.31
N GLU A 101 17.84 8.50 -0.37
CA GLU A 101 17.82 9.97 -0.33
C GLU A 101 17.62 10.49 1.10
N PHE A 102 16.70 9.87 1.86
CA PHE A 102 16.44 10.25 3.24
C PHE A 102 17.63 9.93 4.16
N ARG A 103 18.28 8.77 3.99
CA ARG A 103 19.53 8.43 4.69
C ARG A 103 20.59 9.50 4.44
N ASP A 104 20.83 9.88 3.19
CA ASP A 104 21.87 10.85 2.83
C ASP A 104 21.56 12.24 3.37
N MET A 105 20.28 12.63 3.38
CA MET A 105 19.82 13.86 4.01
C MET A 105 20.05 13.84 5.53
N LEU A 106 19.73 12.74 6.21
CA LEU A 106 19.95 12.59 7.65
C LEU A 106 21.43 12.71 8.04
N LEU A 107 22.33 12.08 7.27
CA LEU A 107 23.77 12.17 7.50
C LEU A 107 24.26 13.63 7.40
N LYS A 108 23.84 14.36 6.37
CA LYS A 108 24.18 15.80 6.21
C LYS A 108 23.60 16.66 7.34
N LEU A 109 22.40 16.35 7.82
CA LEU A 109 21.80 17.05 8.96
C LEU A 109 22.57 16.76 10.27
N ALA A 110 23.06 15.55 10.44
CA ALA A 110 23.89 15.17 11.59
C ALA A 110 25.21 15.93 11.60
N GLU A 111 25.91 15.95 10.47
CA GLU A 111 27.19 16.66 10.29
C GLU A 111 27.04 18.17 10.52
N SER A 112 25.91 18.76 10.12
CA SER A 112 25.63 20.18 10.31
C SER A 112 25.03 20.54 11.67
N GLY A 113 24.86 19.57 12.58
CA GLY A 113 24.30 19.80 13.92
C GLY A 113 22.84 20.24 13.94
N LYS A 114 22.09 20.01 12.83
CA LYS A 114 20.70 20.48 12.64
C LYS A 114 19.65 19.41 12.94
N LEU A 115 20.05 18.23 13.40
CA LEU A 115 19.08 17.23 13.84
C LEU A 115 18.37 17.72 15.11
N ASN A 116 17.06 17.45 15.21
CA ASN A 116 16.29 17.79 16.40
C ASN A 116 16.61 16.83 17.58
N PRO A 117 17.27 17.30 18.66
CA PRO A 117 17.77 16.45 19.74
C PRO A 117 16.67 15.70 20.48
N ILE A 118 15.43 16.19 20.49
CA ILE A 118 14.30 15.51 21.14
C ILE A 118 13.97 14.18 20.45
N LEU A 119 14.21 14.08 19.13
CA LEU A 119 13.84 12.91 18.34
C LEU A 119 14.90 11.80 18.34
N PHE A 120 16.13 12.07 18.80
CA PHE A 120 17.22 11.09 18.88
C PHE A 120 17.97 11.10 20.21
N ALA A 121 17.52 11.88 21.20
CA ALA A 121 17.99 11.73 22.57
C ALA A 121 17.85 10.26 22.97
N PRO A 122 18.91 9.62 23.50
CA PRO A 122 18.78 8.30 24.08
C PRO A 122 17.61 8.36 25.05
N ARG A 123 16.57 7.54 24.83
CA ARG A 123 15.60 7.31 25.89
C ARG A 123 16.44 6.80 27.05
N GLU A 124 16.61 7.61 28.09
CA GLU A 124 17.05 7.09 29.39
C GLU A 124 16.21 5.83 29.62
N GLU A 125 16.89 4.71 29.88
CA GLU A 125 16.25 3.43 30.20
C GLU A 125 15.13 3.71 31.18
N THR A 126 13.92 3.82 30.65
CA THR A 126 12.77 4.18 31.45
C THR A 126 12.53 2.91 32.21
N ARG A 127 13.00 2.88 33.47
CA ARG A 127 12.60 1.90 34.47
C ARG A 127 11.11 1.69 34.23
N ARG A 128 10.76 0.48 33.79
CA ARG A 128 9.37 0.06 33.65
C ARG A 128 8.76 0.16 35.04
N GLU A 129 8.19 1.32 35.37
CA GLU A 129 7.14 1.36 36.35
C GLU A 129 5.94 0.76 35.66
N ASP A 130 5.65 -0.49 36.03
CA ASP A 130 4.43 -1.22 35.68
C ASP A 130 3.21 -0.39 36.09
N ARG A 131 2.78 0.50 35.20
CA ARG A 131 1.45 1.07 35.27
C ARG A 131 0.52 0.10 34.56
N PHE A 132 -0.49 -0.33 35.30
CA PHE A 132 -1.52 -1.33 34.97
C PHE A 132 -1.18 -2.78 35.34
N HIS A 133 -0.94 -3.02 36.64
CA HIS A 133 -1.30 -4.29 37.24
C HIS A 133 -2.82 -4.27 37.53
N ILE A 134 -3.61 -4.95 36.69
CA ILE A 134 -5.00 -5.28 37.03
C ILE A 134 -4.95 -6.64 37.71
N SER A 135 -5.18 -6.66 39.03
CA SER A 135 -5.43 -7.87 39.81
C SER A 135 -6.88 -8.32 39.58
N TYR A 136 -7.07 -9.61 39.27
CA TYR A 136 -8.37 -10.28 39.12
C TYR A 136 -9.24 -10.16 40.36
#